data_AF-A0A8K0CWQ3-F1
#
_entry.id   AF-A0A8K0CWQ3-F1
#
_cell.length_a   1.000
_cell.length_b   1.000
_cell.length_c   1.000
_cell.angle_alpha   90.00
_cell.angle_beta   90.00
_cell.angle_gamma   90.00
#
_symmetry.space_group_name_H-M   'P 1'
#
loop_
_entity.id
_entity.type
_entity.pdbx_description
1 polymer ?
#
loop_
_entity_poly.entity_id
_entity_poly.type
_entity_poly.pdbx_seq_one_letter_code
_entity_poly.pdbx_strand_id
1 'polypeptide(L)'
;MKHTSNVEIASSSNSDLSMNISYNILQEPCSSVAMRGRTLIVNRRLAAAMDKCKVSDRNAVHLLSACVESLSLNPMDYVINRSSIRRARQQYRKDTVINIQAEFEQLNVNFAVVHWDTKLLPSVTEIEKQDRLPVIVKTLLTEQLLGVPLIPSGSGKEISNAVFNTLEKWGLVDKVQTFVFDTTSFNTGRFNGACTLLEMKLGHNILFLACGHHIFELVLQAAMSSVKLYSSSDPDIPLFKTFKASFPKINSQNISNYGTSSELVELIAENRKETLLFCLRILKNNQEPRHDYTVFRT
;
A
#
# COMPACT_ATOMS: atom_id res chain seq x y z
N MET A 1 -15.10 -43.89 48.51
CA MET A 1 -15.94 -44.04 49.72
C MET A 1 -17.17 -43.18 49.53
N LYS A 2 -18.37 -43.78 49.69
CA LYS A 2 -19.75 -43.25 49.57
C LYS A 2 -20.24 -42.98 48.12
N HIS A 3 -21.00 -43.88 47.46
CA HIS A 3 -22.40 -44.37 47.62
C HIS A 3 -23.53 -43.38 47.26
N THR A 4 -24.27 -43.74 46.19
CA THR A 4 -25.74 -43.64 45.91
C THR A 4 -26.39 -42.25 45.89
N SER A 5 -27.35 -41.94 44.99
CA SER A 5 -28.67 -42.59 44.88
C SER A 5 -29.38 -42.33 43.53
N ASN A 6 -30.06 -43.35 43.02
CA ASN A 6 -31.17 -43.25 42.06
C ASN A 6 -32.45 -42.80 42.78
N VAL A 7 -33.30 -42.04 42.09
CA VAL A 7 -34.73 -41.92 42.38
C VAL A 7 -35.50 -41.95 41.05
N GLU A 8 -36.25 -43.03 40.84
CA GLU A 8 -37.42 -43.06 39.96
C GLU A 8 -38.64 -42.53 40.74
N ILE A 9 -39.68 -42.03 40.03
CA ILE A 9 -41.08 -42.51 40.16
C ILE A 9 -42.06 -41.65 39.31
N ALA A 10 -42.90 -42.40 38.58
CA ALA A 10 -44.30 -42.19 38.14
C ALA A 10 -44.71 -41.12 37.09
N SER A 11 -44.98 -41.66 35.89
CA SER A 11 -46.25 -41.65 35.15
C SER A 11 -47.44 -40.79 35.64
N SER A 12 -48.03 -40.03 34.71
CA SER A 12 -49.49 -39.90 34.63
C SER A 12 -49.97 -40.04 33.17
N SER A 13 -50.92 -40.95 33.03
CA SER A 13 -51.68 -41.34 31.85
C SER A 13 -52.75 -40.30 31.50
N ASN A 14 -53.05 -40.14 30.20
CA ASN A 14 -54.45 -40.19 29.76
C ASN A 14 -54.56 -40.50 28.26
N SER A 15 -55.39 -41.50 28.02
CA SER A 15 -55.77 -42.11 26.75
C SER A 15 -56.87 -41.34 26.01
N ASP A 16 -56.73 -41.35 24.69
CA ASP A 16 -57.76 -41.50 23.65
C ASP A 16 -58.97 -40.56 23.60
N LEU A 17 -58.99 -39.75 22.54
CA LEU A 17 -60.17 -39.67 21.67
C LEU A 17 -59.75 -39.47 20.21
N SER A 18 -60.07 -40.47 19.40
CA SER A 18 -59.89 -40.49 17.95
C SER A 18 -60.91 -39.59 17.25
N MET A 19 -60.42 -38.70 16.38
CA MET A 19 -61.23 -38.15 15.30
C MET A 19 -60.50 -38.35 13.98
N ASN A 20 -61.02 -39.32 13.23
CA ASN A 20 -60.67 -39.66 11.87
C ASN A 20 -61.07 -38.49 10.95
N ILE A 21 -60.11 -37.74 10.42
CA ILE A 21 -60.36 -36.83 9.29
C ILE A 21 -59.28 -37.10 8.24
N SER A 22 -59.66 -37.89 7.24
CA SER A 22 -58.91 -38.10 6.02
C SER A 22 -58.81 -36.79 5.24
N TYR A 23 -57.62 -36.19 5.18
CA TYR A 23 -57.26 -35.26 4.12
C TYR A 23 -56.08 -35.82 3.34
N ASN A 24 -56.40 -36.41 2.19
CA ASN A 24 -55.46 -36.59 1.09
C ASN A 24 -55.01 -35.20 0.62
N ILE A 25 -53.82 -34.77 1.04
CA ILE A 25 -53.10 -33.68 0.35
C ILE A 25 -52.00 -34.35 -0.46
N LEU A 26 -52.16 -34.22 -1.78
CA LEU A 26 -51.25 -34.66 -2.82
C LEU A 26 -49.81 -34.27 -2.47
N GLN A 27 -48.95 -35.26 -2.22
CA GLN A 27 -47.51 -35.07 -2.28
C GLN A 27 -47.13 -34.81 -3.74
N GLU A 28 -46.86 -33.56 -4.08
CA GLU A 28 -46.07 -33.26 -5.27
C GLU A 28 -44.65 -33.83 -5.06
N PRO A 29 -44.07 -34.51 -6.07
CA PRO A 29 -42.72 -35.02 -5.97
C PRO A 29 -41.73 -33.85 -5.97
N CYS A 30 -41.18 -33.55 -4.81
CA CYS A 30 -40.03 -32.66 -4.66
C CYS A 30 -38.84 -33.24 -5.42
N SER A 31 -38.59 -32.71 -6.62
CA SER A 31 -37.41 -33.01 -7.43
C SER A 31 -36.95 -31.78 -8.20
N SER A 32 -36.78 -30.65 -7.51
CA SER A 32 -35.99 -29.55 -8.07
C SER A 32 -34.51 -29.88 -7.93
N VAL A 33 -33.96 -30.54 -8.95
CA VAL A 33 -32.51 -30.53 -9.18
C VAL A 33 -32.09 -29.07 -9.21
N ALA A 34 -31.26 -28.62 -8.28
CA ALA A 34 -30.81 -27.23 -8.22
C ALA A 34 -30.14 -26.89 -9.56
N MET A 35 -30.87 -26.20 -10.45
CA MET A 35 -30.33 -25.77 -11.72
C MET A 35 -29.22 -24.76 -11.44
N ARG A 36 -28.01 -25.11 -11.85
CA ARG A 36 -26.87 -24.21 -11.74
C ARG A 36 -27.05 -23.10 -12.77
N GLY A 37 -27.06 -21.85 -12.31
CA GLY A 37 -27.10 -20.69 -13.20
C GLY A 37 -26.03 -20.77 -14.27
N ARG A 38 -26.40 -20.34 -15.48
CA ARG A 38 -25.60 -20.51 -16.70
C ARG A 38 -24.99 -19.20 -17.18
N THR A 39 -25.57 -18.07 -16.80
CA THR A 39 -25.16 -16.74 -17.26
C THR A 39 -24.11 -16.14 -16.33
N LEU A 40 -22.93 -15.80 -16.88
CA LEU A 40 -21.89 -15.11 -16.13
C LEU A 40 -22.28 -13.64 -15.90
N ILE A 41 -22.46 -13.24 -14.64
CA ILE A 41 -22.80 -11.85 -14.28
C ILE A 41 -21.58 -10.98 -14.00
N VAL A 42 -20.47 -11.57 -13.52
CA VAL A 42 -19.26 -10.82 -13.15
C VAL A 42 -18.39 -10.58 -14.37
N ASN A 43 -18.42 -9.35 -14.88
CA ASN A 43 -17.50 -8.84 -15.89
C ASN A 43 -16.35 -8.02 -15.27
N ARG A 44 -15.38 -7.61 -16.09
CA ARG A 44 -14.21 -6.83 -15.66
C ARG A 44 -14.58 -5.55 -14.91
N ARG A 45 -15.57 -4.79 -15.41
CA ARG A 45 -16.00 -3.52 -14.81
C ARG A 45 -16.62 -3.73 -13.43
N LEU A 46 -17.49 -4.73 -13.30
CA LEU A 46 -18.13 -5.07 -12.03
C LEU A 46 -17.12 -5.57 -11.01
N ALA A 47 -16.17 -6.42 -11.43
CA ALA A 47 -15.07 -6.89 -10.57
C ALA A 47 -14.22 -5.71 -10.07
N ALA A 48 -13.84 -4.78 -10.94
CA ALA A 48 -13.08 -3.59 -10.57
C ALA A 48 -13.86 -2.68 -9.59
N ALA A 49 -15.17 -2.50 -9.80
CA ALA A 49 -16.02 -1.75 -8.88
C ALA A 49 -16.09 -2.40 -7.50
N MET A 50 -16.23 -3.73 -7.44
CA MET A 50 -16.19 -4.48 -6.18
C MET A 50 -14.85 -4.33 -5.45
N ASP A 51 -13.73 -4.36 -6.17
CA ASP A 51 -12.39 -4.17 -5.60
C ASP A 51 -12.23 -2.76 -5.03
N LYS A 52 -12.61 -1.72 -5.79
CA LYS A 52 -12.55 -0.32 -5.35
C LYS A 52 -13.42 -0.05 -4.12
N CYS A 53 -14.60 -0.67 -4.07
CA CYS A 53 -15.54 -0.54 -2.96
C CYS A 53 -15.26 -1.52 -1.80
N LYS A 54 -14.16 -2.29 -1.85
CA LYS A 54 -13.77 -3.27 -0.82
C LYS A 54 -14.87 -4.31 -0.51
N VAL A 55 -15.63 -4.70 -1.53
CA VAL A 55 -16.70 -5.69 -1.40
C VAL A 55 -16.08 -7.09 -1.31
N SER A 56 -16.37 -7.81 -0.22
CA SER A 56 -15.95 -9.20 -0.03
C SER A 56 -16.69 -10.13 -1.00
N ASP A 57 -16.12 -11.29 -1.32
CA ASP A 57 -16.80 -12.26 -2.20
C ASP A 57 -18.15 -12.73 -1.63
N ARG A 58 -18.31 -12.72 -0.29
CA ARG A 58 -19.57 -13.05 0.37
C ARG A 58 -20.59 -11.92 0.20
N ASN A 59 -20.19 -10.68 0.43
CA ASN A 59 -21.07 -9.53 0.24
C ASN A 59 -21.45 -9.36 -1.23
N ALA A 60 -20.55 -9.70 -2.16
CA ALA A 60 -20.84 -9.72 -3.58
C ALA A 60 -21.97 -10.70 -3.94
N VAL A 61 -22.01 -11.90 -3.32
CA VAL A 61 -23.13 -12.84 -3.51
C VAL A 61 -24.45 -12.19 -3.10
N HIS A 62 -24.51 -11.63 -1.88
CA HIS A 62 -25.75 -11.01 -1.37
C HIS A 62 -26.20 -9.81 -2.22
N LEU A 63 -25.27 -8.92 -2.57
CA LEU A 63 -25.58 -7.74 -3.39
C LEU A 63 -26.06 -8.13 -4.79
N LEU A 64 -25.42 -9.12 -5.43
CA LEU A 64 -25.82 -9.55 -6.76
C LEU A 64 -27.18 -10.25 -6.75
N SER A 65 -27.45 -11.12 -5.78
CA SER A 65 -28.78 -11.75 -5.63
C SER A 65 -29.87 -10.70 -5.46
N ALA A 66 -29.70 -9.77 -4.50
CA ALA A 66 -30.67 -8.71 -4.25
C ALA A 66 -30.85 -7.78 -5.46
N CYS A 67 -29.78 -7.43 -6.18
CA CYS A 67 -29.88 -6.64 -7.41
C CYS A 67 -30.67 -7.38 -8.50
N VAL A 68 -30.40 -8.65 -8.73
CA VAL A 68 -31.12 -9.44 -9.75
C VAL A 68 -32.62 -9.54 -9.42
N GLU A 69 -32.96 -9.80 -8.16
CA GLU A 69 -34.35 -9.83 -7.68
C GLU A 69 -35.04 -8.46 -7.85
N SER A 70 -34.35 -7.36 -7.53
CA SER A 70 -34.89 -6.00 -7.69
C SER A 70 -35.21 -5.62 -9.14
N LEU A 71 -34.57 -6.30 -10.09
CA LEU A 71 -34.82 -6.16 -11.53
C LEU A 71 -35.88 -7.15 -12.05
N SER A 72 -36.57 -7.86 -11.15
CA SER A 72 -37.55 -8.91 -11.46
C SER A 72 -36.97 -10.06 -12.30
N LEU A 73 -35.67 -10.32 -12.17
CA LEU A 73 -34.96 -11.44 -12.80
C LEU A 73 -34.78 -12.58 -11.78
N ASN A 74 -34.63 -13.82 -12.24
CA ASN A 74 -34.41 -14.97 -11.35
C ASN A 74 -32.90 -15.15 -11.04
N PRO A 75 -32.45 -15.06 -9.78
CA PRO A 75 -31.04 -15.29 -9.40
C PRO A 75 -30.49 -16.67 -9.81
N MET A 76 -31.36 -17.68 -9.91
CA MET A 76 -30.97 -19.03 -10.30
C MET A 76 -30.48 -19.13 -11.75
N ASP A 77 -30.78 -18.15 -12.60
CA ASP A 77 -30.32 -18.12 -13.99
C ASP A 77 -28.85 -17.68 -14.11
N TYR A 78 -28.31 -17.04 -13.07
CA TYR A 78 -26.98 -16.43 -13.06
C TYR A 78 -25.99 -17.21 -12.21
N VAL A 79 -24.70 -17.12 -12.58
CA VAL A 79 -23.59 -17.71 -11.81
C VAL A 79 -23.28 -16.82 -10.59
N ILE A 80 -24.14 -16.88 -9.57
CA ILE A 80 -24.00 -16.13 -8.31
C ILE A 80 -23.57 -17.10 -7.21
N ASN A 81 -22.27 -17.42 -7.18
CA ASN A 81 -21.69 -18.18 -6.07
C ASN A 81 -20.30 -17.66 -5.75
N ARG A 82 -19.93 -17.69 -4.47
CA ARG A 82 -18.69 -17.14 -3.93
C ARG A 82 -17.46 -17.61 -4.71
N SER A 83 -17.35 -18.93 -4.97
CA SER A 83 -16.19 -19.51 -5.64
C SER A 83 -16.03 -19.05 -7.08
N SER A 84 -17.13 -18.84 -7.82
CA SER A 84 -17.09 -18.38 -9.21
C SER A 84 -16.79 -16.88 -9.28
N ILE A 85 -17.38 -16.08 -8.39
CA ILE A 85 -17.05 -14.65 -8.25
C ILE A 85 -15.57 -14.49 -7.92
N ARG A 86 -15.06 -15.24 -6.95
CA ARG A 86 -13.64 -15.21 -6.56
C ARG A 86 -12.72 -15.54 -7.72
N ARG A 87 -12.99 -16.63 -8.45
CA ARG A 87 -12.19 -17.04 -9.62
C ARG A 87 -12.23 -16.00 -10.73
N ALA A 88 -13.40 -15.46 -11.04
CA ALA A 88 -13.55 -14.40 -12.04
C ALA A 88 -12.73 -13.15 -11.67
N ARG A 89 -12.85 -12.68 -10.42
CA ARG A 89 -12.05 -11.54 -9.91
C ARG A 89 -10.55 -11.81 -9.99
N GLN A 90 -10.10 -13.01 -9.59
CA GLN A 90 -8.70 -13.39 -9.69
C GLN A 90 -8.19 -13.37 -11.14
N GLN A 91 -8.99 -13.86 -12.08
CA GLN A 91 -8.64 -13.84 -13.50
C GLN A 91 -8.54 -12.40 -14.02
N TYR A 92 -9.54 -11.56 -13.78
CA TYR A 92 -9.52 -10.17 -14.23
C TYR A 92 -8.37 -9.35 -13.64
N ARG A 93 -7.93 -9.65 -12.41
CA ARG A 93 -6.73 -9.03 -11.82
C ARG A 93 -5.46 -9.47 -12.56
N LYS A 94 -5.31 -10.75 -12.87
CA LYS A 94 -4.18 -11.25 -13.69
C LYS A 94 -4.17 -10.59 -15.06
N ASP A 95 -5.31 -10.56 -15.74
CA ASP A 95 -5.44 -9.93 -17.05
C ASP A 95 -5.12 -8.43 -16.97
N THR A 96 -5.51 -7.76 -15.88
CA THR A 96 -5.18 -6.35 -15.69
C THR A 96 -3.68 -6.12 -15.51
N VAL A 97 -2.98 -6.96 -14.74
CA VAL A 97 -1.52 -6.87 -14.62
C VAL A 97 -0.83 -7.07 -15.98
N ILE A 98 -1.25 -8.08 -16.74
CA ILE A 98 -0.71 -8.35 -18.08
C ILE A 98 -0.92 -7.14 -19.01
N ASN A 99 -2.12 -6.56 -19.01
CA ASN A 99 -2.40 -5.38 -19.84
C ASN A 99 -1.55 -4.17 -19.42
N ILE A 100 -1.41 -3.90 -18.11
CA ILE A 100 -0.56 -2.80 -17.61
C ILE A 100 0.89 -2.99 -18.05
N GLN A 101 1.41 -4.22 -17.95
CA GLN A 101 2.78 -4.53 -18.40
C GLN A 101 2.93 -4.30 -19.90
N ALA A 102 2.00 -4.81 -20.72
CA ALA A 102 2.03 -4.62 -22.17
C ALA A 102 1.91 -3.15 -22.58
N GLU A 103 1.02 -2.38 -21.93
CA GLU A 103 0.88 -0.94 -22.16
C GLU A 103 2.16 -0.17 -21.80
N PHE A 104 2.83 -0.57 -20.72
CA PHE A 104 4.10 0.04 -20.32
C PHE A 104 5.24 -0.32 -21.27
N GLU A 105 5.34 -1.56 -21.73
CA GLU A 105 6.35 -2.00 -22.71
C GLU A 105 6.25 -1.20 -24.02
N GLN A 106 5.02 -0.88 -24.46
CA GLN A 106 4.79 -0.06 -25.66
C GLN A 106 5.35 1.35 -25.57
N LEU A 107 5.58 1.88 -24.36
CA LEU A 107 6.20 3.20 -24.18
C LEU A 107 7.67 3.21 -24.61
N ASN A 108 8.31 2.05 -24.74
CA ASN A 108 9.70 1.87 -25.14
C ASN A 108 10.66 2.87 -24.47
N VAL A 109 10.62 2.88 -23.13
CA VAL A 109 11.38 3.85 -22.33
C VAL A 109 12.87 3.54 -22.41
N ASN A 110 13.69 4.60 -22.50
CA ASN A 110 15.16 4.51 -22.53
C ASN A 110 15.80 4.87 -21.17
N PHE A 111 15.04 5.58 -20.33
CA PHE A 111 15.50 6.15 -19.06
C PHE A 111 14.43 5.92 -17.99
N ALA A 112 14.84 5.40 -16.85
CA ALA A 112 13.98 5.15 -15.70
C ALA A 112 14.62 5.65 -14.40
N VAL A 113 13.81 6.34 -13.59
CA VAL A 113 14.11 6.64 -12.19
C VAL A 113 13.32 5.64 -11.34
N VAL A 114 14.01 4.84 -10.53
CA VAL A 114 13.34 3.90 -9.62
C VAL A 114 13.25 4.51 -8.23
N HIS A 115 12.06 4.41 -7.67
CA HIS A 115 11.71 4.85 -6.32
C HIS A 115 11.28 3.64 -5.52
N TRP A 116 11.72 3.56 -4.26
CA TRP A 116 11.18 2.59 -3.33
C TRP A 116 11.05 3.19 -1.93
N ASP A 117 10.08 2.67 -1.18
CA ASP A 117 9.85 3.00 0.22
C ASP A 117 9.28 1.77 0.93
N THR A 118 9.51 1.61 2.22
CA THR A 118 9.01 0.46 2.99
C THR A 118 7.72 0.82 3.72
N LYS A 119 6.77 -0.12 3.76
CA LYS A 119 5.53 0.05 4.52
C LYS A 119 5.12 -1.24 5.21
N LEU A 120 4.86 -1.15 6.51
CA LEU A 120 4.21 -2.22 7.27
C LEU A 120 2.73 -2.32 6.86
N LEU A 121 2.37 -3.43 6.23
CA LEU A 121 0.98 -3.77 5.87
C LEU A 121 0.53 -5.03 6.64
N PRO A 122 -0.77 -5.15 6.98
CA PRO A 122 -1.30 -6.37 7.56
C PRO A 122 -1.07 -7.57 6.64
N SER A 123 -0.71 -8.71 7.22
CA SER A 123 -0.66 -9.98 6.50
C SER A 123 -2.06 -10.42 6.08
N VAL A 124 -2.14 -11.46 5.24
CA VAL A 124 -3.43 -12.05 4.82
C VAL A 124 -4.24 -12.61 6.00
N THR A 125 -3.56 -12.98 7.09
CA THR A 125 -4.21 -13.44 8.33
C THR A 125 -4.55 -12.28 9.27
N GLU A 126 -4.15 -11.04 8.96
CA GLU A 126 -4.31 -9.81 9.76
C GLU A 126 -3.69 -9.83 11.16
N ILE A 127 -3.04 -10.93 11.55
CA ILE A 127 -2.41 -11.10 12.87
C ILE A 127 -1.04 -10.42 12.93
N GLU A 128 -0.28 -10.48 11.83
CA GLU A 128 1.09 -9.97 11.76
C GLU A 128 1.18 -8.83 10.75
N LYS A 129 2.03 -7.84 11.06
CA LYS A 129 2.43 -6.84 10.07
C LYS A 129 3.65 -7.34 9.32
N GLN A 130 3.64 -7.17 8.02
CA GLN A 130 4.74 -7.55 7.15
C GLN A 130 5.21 -6.34 6.36
N ASP A 131 6.51 -6.22 6.20
CA ASP A 131 7.08 -5.17 5.35
C ASP A 131 6.78 -5.45 3.89
N ARG A 132 6.26 -4.41 3.23
CA ARG A 132 5.95 -4.37 1.82
C ARG A 132 6.73 -3.22 1.22
N LEU A 133 7.36 -3.47 0.08
CA LEU A 133 8.22 -2.51 -0.58
C LEU A 133 7.58 -2.09 -1.90
N PRO A 134 6.75 -1.04 -1.94
CA PRO A 134 6.39 -0.39 -3.20
C PRO A 134 7.63 -0.07 -4.03
N VAL A 135 7.67 -0.57 -5.26
CA VAL A 135 8.69 -0.23 -6.25
C VAL A 135 7.98 0.50 -7.39
N ILE A 136 8.32 1.77 -7.55
CA ILE A 136 7.71 2.66 -8.54
C ILE A 136 8.81 3.08 -9.50
N VAL A 137 8.50 3.12 -10.79
CA VAL A 137 9.38 3.73 -11.78
C VAL A 137 8.72 4.97 -12.34
N LYS A 138 9.49 6.06 -12.33
CA LYS A 138 9.14 7.29 -13.00
C LYS A 138 9.98 7.44 -14.26
N THR A 139 9.28 7.76 -15.34
CA THR A 139 9.85 8.02 -16.66
C THR A 139 9.41 9.40 -17.12
N LEU A 140 9.87 9.85 -18.30
CA LEU A 140 9.39 11.10 -18.88
C LEU A 140 7.90 11.04 -19.30
N LEU A 141 7.37 9.84 -19.53
CA LEU A 141 6.03 9.63 -20.08
C LEU A 141 4.99 9.28 -19.01
N THR A 142 5.41 8.57 -17.97
CA THR A 142 4.51 8.04 -16.94
C THR A 142 5.21 7.73 -15.63
N GLU A 143 4.41 7.56 -14.59
CA GLU A 143 4.78 6.97 -13.31
C GLU A 143 4.03 5.65 -13.14
N GLN A 144 4.78 4.56 -12.94
CA GLN A 144 4.24 3.20 -12.91
C GLN A 144 4.65 2.48 -11.63
N LEU A 145 3.65 1.98 -10.89
CA LEU A 145 3.90 1.01 -9.82
C LEU A 145 4.24 -0.35 -10.45
N LEU A 146 5.47 -0.81 -10.26
CA LEU A 146 5.92 -2.09 -10.80
C LEU A 146 5.50 -3.27 -9.92
N GLY A 147 5.43 -3.05 -8.61
CA GLY A 147 5.06 -4.07 -7.66
C GLY A 147 5.14 -3.61 -6.23
N VAL A 148 4.64 -4.47 -5.34
CA VAL A 148 4.70 -4.28 -3.88
C VAL A 148 5.19 -5.59 -3.24
N PRO A 149 6.43 -6.04 -3.54
CA PRO A 149 6.99 -7.26 -2.97
C PRO A 149 6.98 -7.27 -1.44
N LEU A 150 6.75 -8.46 -0.88
CA LEU A 150 7.04 -8.76 0.53
C LEU A 150 8.56 -8.86 0.69
N ILE A 151 9.09 -8.21 1.71
CA ILE A 151 10.48 -8.36 2.11
C ILE A 151 10.54 -9.01 3.50
N PRO A 152 11.44 -9.99 3.73
CA PRO A 152 11.54 -10.67 5.02
C PRO A 152 12.19 -9.79 6.10
N SER A 153 12.95 -8.77 5.69
CA SER A 153 13.53 -7.76 6.58
C SER A 153 13.78 -6.46 5.81
N GLY A 154 13.86 -5.34 6.52
CA GLY A 154 14.28 -4.04 5.97
C GLY A 154 15.79 -3.91 5.73
N SER A 155 16.55 -5.01 5.67
CA SER A 155 17.99 -4.94 5.40
C SER A 155 18.26 -4.51 3.94
N GLY A 156 19.38 -3.81 3.71
CA GLY A 156 19.72 -3.32 2.37
C GLY A 156 19.84 -4.43 1.32
N LYS A 157 20.28 -5.64 1.72
CA LYS A 157 20.33 -6.82 0.85
C LYS A 157 18.95 -7.26 0.37
N GLU A 158 17.98 -7.35 1.28
CA GLU A 158 16.62 -7.79 0.95
C GLU A 158 15.89 -6.75 0.11
N ILE A 159 16.06 -5.46 0.43
CA ILE A 159 15.54 -4.35 -0.38
C ILE A 159 16.14 -4.40 -1.79
N SER A 160 17.47 -4.46 -1.90
CA SER A 160 18.17 -4.54 -3.19
C SER A 160 17.71 -5.72 -4.04
N ASN A 161 17.58 -6.91 -3.45
CA ASN A 161 17.07 -8.10 -4.15
C ASN A 161 15.62 -7.91 -4.63
N ALA A 162 14.75 -7.36 -3.77
CA ALA A 162 13.35 -7.15 -4.12
C ALA A 162 13.19 -6.13 -5.26
N VAL A 163 13.94 -5.03 -5.23
CA VAL A 163 13.94 -4.03 -6.31
C VAL A 163 14.49 -4.64 -7.60
N PHE A 164 15.65 -5.30 -7.57
CA PHE A 164 16.26 -5.92 -8.75
C PHE A 164 15.32 -6.93 -9.42
N ASN A 165 14.76 -7.87 -8.64
CA ASN A 165 13.84 -8.88 -9.17
C ASN A 165 12.55 -8.25 -9.73
N THR A 166 12.15 -7.09 -9.22
CA THR A 166 11.01 -6.35 -9.74
C THR A 166 11.36 -5.67 -11.06
N LEU A 167 12.53 -5.05 -11.16
CA LEU A 167 13.02 -4.44 -12.41
C LEU A 167 13.25 -5.47 -13.52
N GLU A 168 13.80 -6.63 -13.18
CA GLU A 168 14.03 -7.73 -14.12
C GLU A 168 12.73 -8.22 -14.76
N LYS A 169 11.67 -8.41 -13.95
CA LYS A 169 10.33 -8.80 -14.44
C LYS A 169 9.69 -7.81 -15.41
N TRP A 170 10.15 -6.56 -15.40
CA TRP A 170 9.65 -5.49 -16.25
C TRP A 170 10.65 -5.12 -17.37
N GLY A 171 11.77 -5.84 -17.50
CA GLY A 171 12.78 -5.57 -18.53
C GLY A 171 13.39 -4.16 -18.41
N LEU A 172 13.62 -3.71 -17.18
CA LEU A 172 14.10 -2.35 -16.88
C LEU A 172 15.55 -2.28 -16.37
N VAL A 173 16.21 -3.41 -16.15
CA VAL A 173 17.53 -3.50 -15.50
C VAL A 173 18.58 -2.59 -16.16
N ASP A 174 18.59 -2.55 -17.48
CA ASP A 174 19.50 -1.77 -18.33
C ASP A 174 19.06 -0.31 -18.55
N LYS A 175 17.87 0.07 -18.08
CA LYS A 175 17.24 1.37 -18.33
C LYS A 175 17.22 2.28 -17.11
N VAL A 176 17.49 1.73 -15.92
CA VAL A 176 17.54 2.50 -14.68
C VAL A 176 18.79 3.34 -14.65
N GLN A 177 18.65 4.64 -14.38
CA GLN A 177 19.81 5.54 -14.27
C GLN A 177 19.86 6.30 -12.95
N THR A 178 18.75 6.28 -12.21
CA THR A 178 18.61 7.06 -11.00
C THR A 178 17.84 6.27 -9.96
N PHE A 179 18.31 6.32 -8.73
CA PHE A 179 17.62 5.82 -7.55
C PHE A 179 17.07 6.98 -6.73
N VAL A 180 15.85 6.84 -6.23
CA VAL A 180 15.26 7.73 -5.23
C VAL A 180 14.84 6.91 -4.02
N PHE A 181 15.38 7.27 -2.86
CA PHE A 181 15.27 6.48 -1.63
C PHE A 181 15.27 7.37 -0.38
N ASP A 182 14.69 6.88 0.72
CA ASP A 182 14.80 7.51 2.04
C ASP A 182 16.21 7.34 2.63
N THR A 183 16.68 8.32 3.42
CA THR A 183 18.09 8.35 3.86
C THR A 183 18.38 7.47 5.07
N THR A 184 17.58 6.44 5.32
CA THR A 184 17.89 5.46 6.37
C THR A 184 19.18 4.71 6.03
N SER A 185 19.86 4.23 7.07
CA SER A 185 21.13 3.51 6.94
C SER A 185 21.00 2.21 6.12
N PHE A 186 19.83 1.59 6.13
CA PHE A 186 19.53 0.40 5.32
C PHE A 186 19.60 0.67 3.82
N ASN A 187 19.29 1.90 3.36
CA ASN A 187 19.43 2.29 1.96
C ASN A 187 20.81 2.89 1.65
N THR A 188 21.36 3.68 2.56
CA THR A 188 22.55 4.52 2.34
C THR A 188 23.88 3.91 2.80
N GLY A 189 23.86 2.76 3.46
CA GLY A 189 25.07 2.13 3.99
C GLY A 189 26.13 1.87 2.91
N ARG A 190 27.37 2.32 3.16
CA ARG A 190 28.48 2.24 2.18
C ARG A 190 28.68 0.86 1.58
N PHE A 191 28.62 -0.19 2.40
CA PHE A 191 28.90 -1.57 1.98
C PHE A 191 27.65 -2.46 1.88
N ASN A 192 26.67 -2.22 2.77
CA ASN A 192 25.48 -3.07 2.91
C ASN A 192 24.17 -2.32 2.65
N GLY A 193 24.25 -1.08 2.16
CA GLY A 193 23.09 -0.29 1.79
C GLY A 193 22.43 -0.82 0.53
N ALA A 194 21.10 -0.72 0.46
CA ALA A 194 20.34 -1.15 -0.69
C ALA A 194 20.82 -0.52 -2.00
N CYS A 195 21.17 0.77 -1.97
CA CYS A 195 21.64 1.50 -3.16
C CYS A 195 22.96 0.93 -3.69
N THR A 196 23.96 0.77 -2.81
CA THR A 196 25.25 0.20 -3.21
C THR A 196 25.08 -1.21 -3.77
N LEU A 197 24.33 -2.07 -3.07
CA LEU A 197 24.15 -3.46 -3.49
C LEU A 197 23.36 -3.56 -4.80
N LEU A 198 22.38 -2.68 -5.01
CA LEU A 198 21.60 -2.64 -6.24
C LEU A 198 22.43 -2.12 -7.41
N GLU A 199 23.19 -1.03 -7.24
CA GLU A 199 24.11 -0.51 -8.27
C GLU A 199 25.10 -1.59 -8.71
N MET A 200 25.72 -2.30 -7.76
CA MET A 200 26.60 -3.44 -8.06
C MET A 200 25.91 -4.54 -8.87
N LYS A 201 24.63 -4.83 -8.60
CA LYS A 201 23.84 -5.83 -9.35
C LYS A 201 23.48 -5.35 -10.76
N LEU A 202 23.21 -4.05 -10.93
CA LEU A 202 22.91 -3.45 -12.22
C LEU A 202 24.16 -3.33 -13.11
N GLY A 203 25.35 -3.25 -12.50
CA GLY A 203 26.64 -3.30 -13.21
C GLY A 203 26.98 -2.02 -13.99
N HIS A 204 26.34 -0.89 -13.67
CA HIS A 204 26.62 0.42 -14.24
C HIS A 204 26.37 1.53 -13.21
N ASN A 205 26.90 2.72 -13.48
CA ASN A 205 26.81 3.85 -12.56
C ASN A 205 25.38 4.38 -12.47
N ILE A 206 24.95 4.68 -11.25
CA ILE A 206 23.62 5.19 -10.96
C ILE A 206 23.69 6.52 -10.21
N LEU A 207 22.83 7.46 -10.57
CA LEU A 207 22.62 8.67 -9.79
C LEU A 207 21.79 8.39 -8.54
N PHE A 208 22.35 8.66 -7.36
CA PHE A 208 21.64 8.53 -6.09
C PHE A 208 20.98 9.85 -5.69
N LEU A 209 19.65 9.86 -5.64
CA LEU A 209 18.86 11.01 -5.19
C LEU A 209 18.18 10.68 -3.86
N ALA A 210 18.81 11.13 -2.77
CA ALA A 210 18.19 11.09 -1.45
C ALA A 210 16.85 11.85 -1.44
N CYS A 211 15.83 11.27 -0.80
CA CYS A 211 14.50 11.84 -0.73
C CYS A 211 14.51 13.22 -0.05
N GLY A 212 14.16 14.27 -0.81
CA GLY A 212 14.13 15.64 -0.32
C GLY A 212 13.16 15.85 0.85
N HIS A 213 12.03 15.13 0.88
CA HIS A 213 11.09 15.20 2.00
C HIS A 213 11.77 14.82 3.32
N HIS A 214 12.53 13.72 3.32
CA HIS A 214 13.20 13.24 4.52
C HIS A 214 14.35 14.16 4.93
N ILE A 215 15.05 14.77 3.97
CA ILE A 215 16.04 15.82 4.27
C ILE A 215 15.39 16.99 5.01
N PHE A 216 14.22 17.46 4.56
CA PHE A 216 13.50 18.53 5.25
C PHE A 216 13.00 18.12 6.63
N GLU A 217 12.53 16.87 6.81
CA GLU A 217 12.16 16.34 8.13
C GLU A 217 13.35 16.37 9.10
N LEU A 218 14.54 15.95 8.66
CA LEU A 218 15.75 15.96 9.49
C LEU A 218 16.18 17.38 9.87
N VAL A 219 16.13 18.33 8.92
CA VAL A 219 16.43 19.75 9.20
C VAL A 219 15.44 20.32 10.20
N LEU A 220 14.14 20.06 10.02
CA LEU A 220 13.10 20.52 10.92
C LEU A 220 13.26 19.92 12.32
N GLN A 221 13.56 18.61 12.41
CA GLN A 221 13.83 17.92 13.66
C GLN A 221 15.02 18.56 14.38
N ALA A 222 16.14 18.78 13.67
CA ALA A 222 17.33 19.40 14.23
C ALA A 222 17.06 20.83 14.74
N ALA A 223 16.31 21.63 13.98
CA ALA A 223 15.92 22.97 14.40
C ALA A 223 15.08 22.93 15.69
N MET A 224 14.05 22.10 15.73
CA MET A 224 13.18 21.95 16.91
C MET A 224 13.96 21.46 18.15
N SER A 225 14.85 20.48 17.97
CA SER A 225 15.73 20.00 19.05
C SER A 225 16.71 21.07 19.53
N SER A 226 17.21 21.92 18.64
CA SER A 226 18.19 22.97 18.97
C SER A 226 17.56 24.15 19.72
N VAL A 227 16.35 24.56 19.33
CA VAL A 227 15.63 25.67 20.00
C VAL A 227 15.16 25.24 21.40
N LYS A 228 15.17 23.93 21.73
CA LYS A 228 14.76 23.39 23.03
C LYS A 228 13.40 23.93 23.48
N LEU A 229 12.48 24.13 22.53
CA LEU A 229 11.12 24.63 22.82
C LEU A 229 10.36 23.75 23.81
N TYR A 230 10.81 22.51 23.97
CA TYR A 230 10.37 21.58 25.00
C TYR A 230 11.54 20.63 25.34
N SER A 231 11.64 20.23 26.61
CA SER A 231 12.56 19.20 27.08
C SER A 231 11.76 17.92 27.33
N SER A 232 11.61 17.08 26.30
CA SER A 232 10.99 15.76 26.45
C SER A 232 11.72 14.73 25.60
N SER A 233 11.98 13.58 26.21
CA SER A 233 12.50 12.36 25.56
C SER A 233 11.38 11.48 24.99
N ASP A 234 10.11 11.87 25.21
CA ASP A 234 8.93 11.11 24.81
C ASP A 234 8.67 11.31 23.29
N PRO A 235 8.42 10.24 22.50
CA PRO A 235 8.08 10.37 21.08
C PRO A 235 6.84 11.24 20.83
N ASP A 236 6.00 11.45 21.85
CA ASP A 236 4.67 12.02 21.71
C ASP A 236 4.57 13.43 22.32
N ILE A 237 5.26 14.39 21.71
CA ILE A 237 5.39 15.76 22.21
C ILE A 237 4.04 16.51 22.17
N PRO A 238 3.52 17.00 23.33
CA PRO A 238 2.21 17.65 23.42
C PRO A 238 2.05 18.88 22.51
N LEU A 239 3.15 19.63 22.29
CA LEU A 239 3.18 20.76 21.35
C LEU A 239 2.82 20.30 19.93
N PHE A 240 3.44 19.22 19.44
CA PHE A 240 3.17 18.69 18.10
C PHE A 240 1.78 18.06 17.99
N LYS A 241 1.27 17.41 19.06
CA LYS A 241 -0.13 16.95 19.09
C LYS A 241 -1.11 18.10 18.95
N THR A 242 -0.90 19.16 19.73
CA THR A 242 -1.74 20.38 19.71
C THR A 242 -1.66 21.07 18.35
N PHE A 243 -0.44 21.20 17.80
CA PHE A 243 -0.22 21.76 16.48
C PHE A 243 -0.93 20.94 15.41
N LYS A 244 -0.75 19.61 15.41
CA LYS A 244 -1.43 18.70 14.47
C LYS A 244 -2.95 18.80 14.53
N ALA A 245 -3.52 18.88 15.73
CA ALA A 245 -4.96 19.04 15.92
C ALA A 245 -5.46 20.43 15.44
N SER A 246 -4.63 21.46 15.55
CA SER A 246 -4.95 22.83 15.15
C SER A 246 -4.63 23.12 13.69
N PHE A 247 -3.78 22.30 13.04
CA PHE A 247 -3.28 22.50 11.68
C PHE A 247 -4.39 22.75 10.65
N PRO A 248 -5.52 22.00 10.64
CA PRO A 248 -6.61 22.25 9.70
C PRO A 248 -7.29 23.61 9.87
N LYS A 249 -7.12 24.27 11.02
CA LYS A 249 -7.71 25.58 11.34
C LYS A 249 -6.77 26.74 10.99
N ILE A 250 -5.51 26.44 10.65
CA ILE A 250 -4.54 27.46 10.24
C ILE A 250 -4.92 27.95 8.85
N ASN A 251 -5.14 29.25 8.70
CA ASN A 251 -5.33 29.85 7.39
C ASN A 251 -3.99 29.85 6.64
N SER A 252 -3.87 28.98 5.65
CA SER A 252 -2.67 28.86 4.82
C SER A 252 -2.33 30.12 4.03
N GLN A 253 -3.30 31.01 3.80
CA GLN A 253 -3.07 32.30 3.13
C GLN A 253 -2.30 33.29 4.01
N ASN A 254 -2.30 33.10 5.34
CA ASN A 254 -1.59 33.95 6.29
C ASN A 254 -0.20 33.42 6.65
N ILE A 255 0.23 32.30 6.05
CA ILE A 255 1.57 31.76 6.27
C ILE A 255 2.54 32.54 5.38
N SER A 256 3.28 33.48 5.97
CA SER A 256 4.46 34.05 5.34
C SER A 256 5.60 33.04 5.35
N ASN A 257 6.32 32.95 4.24
CA ASN A 257 7.53 32.14 4.16
C ASN A 257 8.75 33.04 4.40
N TYR A 258 9.91 32.43 4.61
CA TYR A 258 11.17 33.15 4.86
C TYR A 258 11.51 34.16 3.74
N GLY A 259 10.95 34.01 2.54
CA GLY A 259 11.19 34.89 1.40
C GLY A 259 10.24 36.07 1.31
N THR A 260 9.08 36.03 1.98
CA THR A 260 8.05 37.08 1.90
C THR A 260 7.93 37.95 3.15
N SER A 261 8.50 37.54 4.28
CA SER A 261 8.58 38.38 5.48
C SER A 261 9.87 39.20 5.48
N SER A 262 9.76 40.53 5.35
CA SER A 262 10.91 41.45 5.44
C SER A 262 11.65 41.33 6.76
N GLU A 263 10.90 41.16 7.86
CA GLU A 263 11.43 41.03 9.22
C GLU A 263 12.25 39.75 9.38
N LEU A 264 11.78 38.62 8.84
CA LEU A 264 12.55 37.37 8.85
C LEU A 264 13.77 37.47 7.94
N VAL A 265 13.65 38.10 6.77
CA VAL A 265 14.75 38.31 5.82
C VAL A 265 15.90 39.09 6.43
N GLU A 266 15.59 40.13 7.22
CA GLU A 266 16.59 40.90 7.96
C GLU A 266 17.19 40.09 9.09
N LEU A 267 16.37 39.39 9.88
CA LEU A 267 16.82 38.58 11.01
C LEU A 267 17.85 37.51 10.62
N ILE A 268 17.68 36.86 9.46
CA ILE A 268 18.58 35.79 8.98
C ILE A 268 19.61 36.29 7.95
N ALA A 269 19.71 37.60 7.71
CA ALA A 269 20.50 38.15 6.60
C ALA A 269 21.98 37.74 6.66
N GLU A 270 22.55 37.74 7.87
CA GLU A 270 23.94 37.36 8.11
C GLU A 270 24.16 35.86 7.87
N ASN A 271 23.36 34.98 8.47
CA ASN A 271 23.42 33.54 8.23
C ASN A 271 23.23 33.18 6.76
N ARG A 272 22.34 33.87 6.04
CA ARG A 272 22.15 33.68 4.59
C ARG A 272 23.41 34.06 3.81
N LYS A 273 24.02 35.19 4.15
CA LYS A 273 25.27 35.64 3.50
C LYS A 273 26.41 34.64 3.76
N GLU A 274 26.57 34.18 5.00
CA GLU A 274 27.55 33.17 5.36
C GLU A 274 27.32 31.84 4.65
N THR A 275 26.07 31.36 4.63
CA THR A 275 25.69 30.11 3.95
C THR A 275 25.96 30.21 2.45
N LEU A 276 25.61 31.33 1.83
CA LEU A 276 25.89 31.57 0.41
C LEU A 276 27.40 31.60 0.13
N LEU A 277 28.18 32.29 0.96
CA LEU A 277 29.64 32.34 0.85
C LEU A 277 30.26 30.95 1.02
N PHE A 278 29.74 30.14 1.94
CA PHE A 278 30.12 28.76 2.12
C PHE A 278 29.86 27.94 0.85
N CYS A 279 28.62 27.93 0.34
CA CYS A 279 28.26 27.20 -0.88
C CYS A 279 29.12 27.63 -2.08
N LEU A 280 29.32 28.93 -2.28
CA LEU A 280 30.16 29.45 -3.36
C LEU A 280 31.63 29.02 -3.21
N ARG A 281 32.15 28.94 -1.99
CA ARG A 281 33.51 28.47 -1.72
C ARG A 281 33.66 27.00 -2.05
N ILE A 282 32.69 26.17 -1.65
CA ILE A 282 32.66 24.74 -1.96
C ILE A 282 32.64 24.52 -3.48
N LEU A 283 31.75 25.21 -4.19
CA LEU A 283 31.61 25.13 -5.64
C LEU A 283 32.89 25.56 -6.38
N LYS A 284 33.52 26.66 -5.95
CA LYS A 284 34.77 27.19 -6.56
C LYS A 284 35.98 26.31 -6.29
N ASN A 285 36.13 25.83 -5.07
CA ASN A 285 37.32 25.09 -4.65
C ASN A 285 37.22 23.59 -4.95
N ASN A 286 36.09 23.14 -5.50
CA ASN A 286 35.80 21.73 -5.77
C ASN A 286 35.94 20.83 -4.52
N GLN A 287 35.77 21.41 -3.34
CA GLN A 287 35.84 20.73 -2.04
C GLN A 287 34.45 20.23 -1.68
N GLU A 288 33.82 19.47 -2.58
CA GLU A 288 32.54 18.83 -2.27
C GLU A 288 32.79 17.79 -1.16
N PRO A 289 32.15 17.92 0.02
CA PRO A 289 32.37 17.01 1.14
C PRO A 289 32.06 15.55 0.79
N ARG A 290 31.23 15.34 -0.23
CA ARG A 290 30.96 14.05 -0.87
C ARG A 290 31.20 14.22 -2.36
N HIS A 291 32.08 13.40 -2.94
CA HIS A 291 32.52 13.52 -4.33
C HIS A 291 31.41 13.17 -5.36
N ASP A 292 30.19 12.87 -4.88
CA ASP A 292 29.04 12.35 -5.61
C ASP A 292 28.62 13.20 -6.84
N TYR A 293 28.90 14.51 -6.84
CA TYR A 293 28.52 15.42 -7.94
C TYR A 293 29.60 15.63 -9.01
N THR A 294 30.79 15.03 -8.85
CA THR A 294 31.88 15.17 -9.83
C THR A 294 31.56 14.51 -11.18
N VAL A 295 30.65 13.53 -11.20
CA VAL A 295 30.24 12.77 -12.39
C VAL A 295 29.43 13.61 -13.40
N PHE A 296 28.88 14.77 -13.00
CA PHE A 296 28.09 15.65 -13.87
C PHE A 296 28.90 16.75 -14.58
N ARG A 297 30.24 16.73 -14.45
CA ARG A 297 31.12 17.80 -14.96
C ARG A 297 31.98 17.41 -16.18
N THR A 298 31.62 16.34 -16.88
CA THR A 298 32.14 16.02 -18.23
C THR A 298 31.20 16.52 -19.30
#